data_AF-A0A920L338-F1
#
_entry.id   AF-A0A920L338-F1
#
_cell.length_a   1.000
_cell.length_b   1.000
_cell.length_c   1.000
_cell.angle_alpha   90.00
_cell.angle_beta   90.00
_cell.angle_gamma   90.00
#
_symmetry.space_group_name_H-M   'P 1'
#
loop_
_entity.id
_entity.type
_entity.pdbx_description
1 polymer ?
#
loop_
_entity_poly.entity_id
_entity_poly.type
_entity_poly.pdbx_seq_one_letter_code
_entity_poly.pdbx_strand_id
1 'polypeptide(L)' 'MYHELSTEKQMSFSPKNSYNKAEILDCAEGNLFGKTNGRLPSPNMLMFDRITKINKDGGKFSKGEIVAE' A
#
# COMPACT_ATOMS: atom_id res chain seq x y z
N MET A 1 36.35 -14.13 -3.18
CA MET A 1 35.22 -14.11 -4.12
C MET A 1 33.98 -14.56 -3.36
N TYR A 2 33.50 -13.72 -2.45
CA TYR A 2 32.22 -13.89 -1.77
C TYR A 2 31.49 -12.56 -1.97
N HIS A 3 30.51 -12.53 -2.86
CA HIS A 3 29.52 -11.47 -2.85
C HIS A 3 28.20 -12.13 -2.46
N GLU A 4 27.73 -11.69 -1.31
CA GLU A 4 26.65 -12.25 -0.54
C GLU A 4 25.35 -12.24 -1.33
N LEU A 5 24.67 -13.39 -1.32
CA LEU A 5 23.28 -13.51 -1.74
C LEU A 5 22.45 -12.62 -0.81
N SER A 6 22.14 -11.43 -1.30
CA SER A 6 21.22 -10.48 -0.66
C SER A 6 19.85 -11.14 -0.63
N THR A 7 19.55 -11.80 0.48
CA THR A 7 18.25 -12.41 0.72
C THR A 7 17.27 -11.25 0.80
N GLU A 8 16.42 -11.09 -0.21
CA GLU A 8 15.33 -10.11 -0.18
C GLU A 8 14.49 -10.41 1.06
N LYS A 9 14.64 -9.57 2.09
CA LYS A 9 13.91 -9.66 3.34
C LYS A 9 12.42 -9.58 2.97
N GLN A 10 11.73 -10.72 3.03
CA GLN A 10 10.31 -10.82 2.76
C GLN A 10 9.57 -9.95 3.79
N MET A 11 9.23 -8.72 3.43
CA MET A 11 8.40 -7.86 4.26
C MET A 11 6.99 -8.43 4.23
N SER A 12 6.53 -8.95 5.37
CA SER A 12 5.17 -9.44 5.52
C SER A 12 4.21 -8.25 5.59
N PHE A 13 3.58 -7.91 4.46
CA PHE A 13 2.48 -6.96 4.45
C PHE A 13 1.27 -7.56 5.17
N SER A 14 0.70 -6.83 6.14
CA SER A 14 -0.55 -7.19 6.79
C SER A 14 -1.60 -6.13 6.46
N PRO A 15 -2.69 -6.47 5.76
CA PRO A 15 -3.70 -5.50 5.35
C PRO A 15 -4.41 -4.89 6.55
N LYS A 16 -4.47 -3.55 6.57
CA LYS A 16 -5.28 -2.74 7.48
C LYS A 16 -6.55 -2.26 6.77
N ASN A 17 -7.56 -1.91 7.55
CA ASN A 17 -8.82 -1.37 7.05
C ASN A 17 -8.80 0.17 6.86
N SER A 18 -7.69 0.83 7.20
CA SER A 18 -7.48 2.26 7.01
C SER A 18 -5.98 2.56 6.96
N TYR A 19 -5.58 3.60 6.23
CA TYR A 19 -4.19 4.06 6.10
C TYR A 19 -4.14 5.58 6.20
N ASN A 20 -3.26 6.09 7.04
CA ASN A 20 -3.03 7.52 7.19
C ASN A 20 -2.12 8.08 6.08
N LYS A 21 -1.92 9.40 6.06
CA LYS A 21 -1.11 10.08 5.04
C LYS A 21 0.33 9.60 4.96
N ALA A 22 0.98 9.34 6.09
CA ALA A 22 2.35 8.82 6.08
C ALA A 22 2.39 7.43 5.44
N GLU A 23 1.43 6.55 5.75
CA GLU A 23 1.35 5.21 5.18
C GLU A 23 1.03 5.20 3.67
N ILE A 24 0.22 6.17 3.20
CA ILE A 24 -0.03 6.38 1.77
C ILE A 24 1.25 6.84 1.04
N LEU A 25 2.05 7.70 1.67
CA LEU A 25 3.34 8.12 1.12
C LEU A 25 4.35 6.97 1.10
N ASP A 26 4.44 6.17 2.18
CA ASP A 26 5.25 4.96 2.24
C ASP A 26 4.87 3.98 1.13
N CYS A 27 3.58 3.90 0.80
CA CYS A 27 3.08 3.11 -0.33
C CYS A 27 3.54 3.66 -1.68
N ALA A 28 3.52 4.99 -1.87
CA ALA A 28 4.00 5.63 -3.09
C ALA A 28 5.53 5.44 -3.29
N GLU A 29 6.29 5.37 -2.20
CA GLU A 29 7.73 5.11 -2.21
C GLU A 29 8.08 3.62 -2.41
N GLY A 30 7.08 2.72 -2.34
CA GLY A 30 7.28 1.28 -2.47
C GLY A 30 7.73 0.58 -1.18
N ASN A 31 7.63 1.27 -0.04
CA ASN A 31 8.01 0.73 1.27
C ASN A 31 6.91 -0.14 1.88
N LEU A 32 5.64 0.07 1.50
CA LEU A 32 4.50 -0.65 2.10
C LEU A 32 4.36 -2.09 1.59
N PHE A 33 4.49 -2.31 0.28
CA PHE A 33 4.31 -3.61 -0.36
C PHE A 33 5.63 -4.25 -0.82
N GLY A 34 6.74 -3.52 -0.75
CA GLY A 34 8.02 -3.94 -1.30
C GLY A 34 8.19 -3.55 -2.78
N LYS A 35 9.44 -3.58 -3.25
CA LYS A 35 9.88 -3.00 -4.54
C LYS A 35 9.25 -3.63 -5.79
N THR A 36 8.76 -4.86 -5.71
CA THR A 36 8.20 -5.63 -6.83
C THR A 36 6.68 -5.57 -6.91
N ASN A 37 6.01 -5.02 -5.88
CA ASN A 37 4.57 -4.93 -5.80
C ASN A 37 4.05 -3.55 -6.21
N GLY A 38 2.72 -3.43 -6.32
CA GLY A 38 2.08 -2.17 -6.70
C GLY A 38 2.43 -1.02 -5.77
N ARG A 39 2.68 0.16 -6.35
CA ARG A 39 2.91 1.42 -5.63
C ARG A 39 1.89 2.46 -6.08
N LEU A 40 1.58 3.39 -5.18
CA LEU A 40 0.78 4.56 -5.52
C LEU A 40 1.62 5.58 -6.32
N PRO A 41 0.96 6.51 -7.05
CA PRO A 41 1.64 7.65 -7.64
C PRO A 41 2.33 8.52 -6.58
N SER A 42 3.46 9.13 -6.95
CA SER A 42 4.17 10.09 -6.09
C SER A 42 3.40 11.41 -5.93
N PRO A 43 3.79 12.27 -4.95
CA PRO A 43 3.21 13.60 -4.78
C PRO A 43 3.18 14.41 -6.10
N ASN A 44 2.17 15.26 -6.26
CA ASN A 44 1.67 15.89 -7.50
C ASN A 44 0.78 15.02 -8.40
N MET A 45 0.88 13.69 -8.32
CA MET A 45 -0.05 12.76 -8.99
C MET A 45 -0.88 11.93 -8.00
N LEU A 46 -0.53 11.97 -6.71
CA LEU A 46 -1.32 11.39 -5.64
C LEU A 46 -2.57 12.26 -5.37
N MET A 47 -3.76 11.66 -5.49
CA MET A 47 -5.05 12.37 -5.49
C MET A 47 -5.86 12.24 -4.18
N PHE A 48 -5.31 11.61 -3.15
CA PHE A 48 -5.94 11.49 -1.83
C PHE A 48 -4.86 11.46 -0.76
N ASP A 49 -5.21 11.93 0.44
CA ASP A 49 -4.32 11.97 1.58
C ASP A 49 -4.43 10.71 2.44
N ARG A 50 -5.60 10.06 2.53
CA ARG A 50 -5.78 8.87 3.38
C ARG A 50 -6.86 7.93 2.87
N ILE A 51 -6.79 6.67 3.31
CA ILE A 51 -7.87 5.69 3.16
C ILE A 51 -8.53 5.53 4.52
N THR A 52 -9.79 5.92 4.65
CA THR A 52 -10.54 5.80 5.91
C THR A 52 -11.20 4.43 6.06
N LYS A 53 -11.48 3.74 4.95
CA LYS A 53 -12.07 2.41 4.93
C LYS A 53 -11.60 1.61 3.72
N ILE A 54 -11.18 0.37 3.94
CA ILE A 54 -10.91 -0.62 2.89
C ILE A 54 -11.26 -2.02 3.40
N ASN A 55 -12.25 -2.65 2.77
CA ASN A 55 -12.81 -3.93 3.19
C ASN A 55 -12.94 -4.89 1.99
N LYS A 56 -12.98 -6.20 2.27
CA LYS A 56 -13.20 -7.25 1.25
C LYS A 56 -14.68 -7.47 0.92
N ASP A 57 -15.55 -6.98 1.78
CA ASP A 57 -17.01 -7.03 1.72
C ASP A 57 -17.60 -5.61 1.64
N GLY A 58 -18.90 -5.52 1.33
CA GLY A 58 -19.58 -4.24 1.12
C GLY A 58 -19.47 -3.70 -0.32
N GLY A 59 -19.72 -2.41 -0.48
CA GLY A 59 -19.82 -1.74 -1.77
C GLY A 59 -21.09 -2.10 -2.55
N LYS A 60 -21.28 -1.46 -3.70
CA LYS A 60 -22.46 -1.62 -4.56
C LYS A 60 -22.74 -3.07 -4.98
N PHE A 61 -21.70 -3.91 -5.03
CA PHE A 61 -21.78 -5.29 -5.50
C PHE A 61 -21.42 -6.32 -4.42
N SER A 62 -21.30 -5.91 -3.15
CA SER A 62 -20.93 -6.80 -2.04
C SER A 62 -19.59 -7.53 -2.23
N LYS A 63 -18.64 -6.92 -2.95
CA LYS A 63 -17.32 -7.50 -3.30
C LYS A 63 -16.14 -6.63 -2.85
N GLY A 64 -16.39 -5.72 -1.91
CA GLY A 64 -15.40 -4.83 -1.35
C GLY A 64 -15.67 -3.37 -1.69
N GLU A 65 -15.10 -2.49 -0.85
CA GLU A 65 -15.20 -1.04 -0.99
C GLU A 65 -13.97 -0.35 -0.44
N ILE A 66 -13.69 0.83 -0.99
CA ILE A 66 -12.65 1.75 -0.51
C ILE A 66 -13.28 3.13 -0.36
N VAL A 67 -13.02 3.79 0.77
CA VAL A 67 -13.36 5.20 1.03
C VAL A 67 -12.05 5.94 1.32
N ALA A 68 -11.81 7.01 0.56
CA ALA A 68 -10.59 7.81 0.63
C ALA A 68 -10.94 9.30 0.51
N GLU A 69 -10.06 10.14 1.06
CA GLU A 69 -10.15 11.61 1.05
C GLU A 69 -8.75 12.22 0.97
#